data_AF-A0A9W8ML83-F1
#
_entry.id   AF-A0A9W8ML83-F1
#
_cell.length_a   1.000
_cell.length_b   1.000
_cell.length_c   1.000
_cell.angle_alpha   90.00
_cell.angle_beta   90.00
_cell.angle_gamma   90.00
#
_symmetry.space_group_name_H-M   'P 1'
#
loop_
_entity.id
_entity.type
_entity.pdbx_description
1 polymer ?
#
loop_
_entity_poly.entity_id
_entity_poly.type
_entity_poly.pdbx_seq_one_letter_code
_entity_poly.pdbx_strand_id
1 'polypeptide(L)'
;MNEPKLYPYNQQQPQPTAPMSVNGGNRNALNMPVRPDGQRDWSYGLYGCFGDVRTSPNHGTWKSTWGSKPIPLSLYLTRWSCQDDCKYTCMHSITAKAISSGRPVQQYYGKWPFWRYAGMQEPASVVFSVFNLWAHWKGFKTVKRRLPNDHPMKKLYLVWAVLSMNAWIWSAVFHTRDLPITEKLDYFSAALAILSALYYTFIRLFHLYRLPSGGKLTNSRAPSLASSLAPKPLLAIVFLLTYMGHITYLTSGPRFDYSYNTIFNLVLGLLHNLLWTLYSLPSISVLRSYESRVI
;
A
#
# COMPACT_ATOMS: atom_id res chain seq x y z
N MET A 1 -25.84 -36.71 -22.27
CA MET A 1 -25.51 -35.68 -21.26
C MET A 1 -24.17 -35.10 -21.66
N ASN A 2 -24.14 -33.85 -22.13
CA ASN A 2 -22.91 -33.24 -22.63
C ASN A 2 -22.05 -32.80 -21.44
N GLU A 3 -20.80 -33.28 -21.38
CA GLU A 3 -19.80 -32.78 -20.45
C GLU A 3 -19.72 -31.24 -20.53
N PRO A 4 -19.63 -30.53 -19.38
CA PRO A 4 -19.32 -29.11 -19.42
C PRO A 4 -17.92 -28.97 -20.03
N LYS A 5 -17.85 -28.44 -21.25
CA LYS A 5 -16.59 -28.08 -21.90
C LYS A 5 -15.82 -27.15 -20.96
N LEU A 6 -14.74 -27.65 -20.37
CA LEU A 6 -13.71 -26.86 -19.73
C LEU A 6 -13.17 -25.93 -20.81
N TYR A 7 -13.56 -24.65 -20.76
CA TYR A 7 -12.96 -23.64 -21.63
C TYR A 7 -11.45 -23.64 -21.36
N PRO A 8 -10.61 -23.70 -22.40
CA PRO A 8 -9.17 -23.76 -22.23
C PRO A 8 -8.73 -22.55 -21.39
N TYR A 9 -7.90 -22.83 -20.38
CA TYR A 9 -7.26 -21.82 -19.55
C TYR A 9 -6.44 -20.90 -20.46
N ASN A 10 -6.99 -19.73 -20.78
CA ASN A 10 -6.32 -18.79 -21.67
C ASN A 10 -5.10 -18.24 -20.92
N GLN A 11 -3.89 -18.61 -21.35
CA GLN A 11 -2.65 -18.31 -20.63
C GLN A 11 -2.24 -16.82 -20.66
N GLN A 12 -2.97 -15.99 -21.41
CA GLN A 12 -2.71 -14.55 -21.44
C GLN A 12 -3.43 -13.83 -20.29
N GLN A 13 -2.73 -12.89 -19.67
CA GLN A 13 -3.34 -11.99 -18.69
C GLN A 13 -4.48 -11.20 -19.35
N PRO A 14 -5.69 -11.19 -18.73
CA PRO A 14 -6.78 -10.36 -19.23
C PRO A 14 -6.26 -8.94 -19.42
N GLN A 15 -6.24 -8.48 -20.67
CA GLN A 15 -5.75 -7.14 -20.95
C GLN A 15 -6.71 -6.14 -20.31
N PRO A 16 -6.18 -5.03 -19.75
CA PRO A 16 -7.02 -3.93 -19.29
C PRO A 16 -7.79 -3.38 -20.49
N THR A 17 -9.07 -3.72 -20.65
CA THR A 17 -9.94 -3.11 -21.64
C THR A 17 -10.41 -1.75 -21.13
N ALA A 18 -10.13 -0.67 -21.86
CA ALA A 18 -10.72 0.63 -21.55
C ALA A 18 -12.21 0.67 -21.98
N PRO A 19 -13.12 1.26 -21.18
CA PRO A 19 -12.91 1.86 -19.89
C PRO A 19 -13.05 0.79 -18.80
N MET A 20 -11.93 0.46 -18.15
CA MET A 20 -11.96 0.05 -16.75
C MET A 20 -12.62 1.21 -16.01
N SER A 21 -13.94 1.15 -15.81
CA SER A 21 -14.67 2.16 -15.05
C SER A 21 -14.15 2.11 -13.63
N VAL A 22 -13.23 3.03 -13.30
CA VAL A 22 -12.76 3.26 -11.94
C VAL A 22 -13.83 4.08 -11.22
N ASN A 23 -15.02 3.52 -11.06
CA ASN A 23 -15.96 4.03 -10.06
C ASN A 23 -15.57 3.40 -8.73
N GLY A 24 -15.06 4.26 -7.84
CA GLY A 24 -14.47 3.94 -6.55
C GLY A 24 -15.31 3.04 -5.63
N GLY A 25 -14.63 2.61 -4.57
CA GLY A 25 -15.03 1.58 -3.63
C GLY A 25 -16.50 1.55 -3.20
N ASN A 26 -16.95 0.32 -2.92
CA ASN A 26 -18.30 -0.09 -2.50
C ASN A 26 -19.39 -0.19 -3.57
N ARG A 27 -19.02 -0.24 -4.85
CA ARG A 27 -19.99 -0.46 -5.93
C ARG A 27 -19.74 -1.78 -6.65
N ASN A 28 -20.80 -2.42 -7.13
CA ASN A 28 -20.68 -3.63 -7.96
C ASN A 28 -20.37 -3.29 -9.43
N ALA A 29 -20.21 -4.34 -10.25
CA ALA A 29 -20.15 -4.30 -11.72
C ALA A 29 -21.16 -3.37 -12.43
N LEU A 30 -22.29 -3.09 -11.76
CA LEU A 30 -23.40 -2.27 -12.25
C LEU A 30 -23.47 -0.91 -11.55
N ASN A 31 -22.42 -0.50 -10.84
CA ASN A 31 -22.33 0.75 -10.09
C ASN A 31 -23.35 0.90 -8.94
N MET A 32 -23.94 -0.20 -8.46
CA MET A 32 -24.95 -0.22 -7.38
C MET A 32 -24.31 -0.37 -5.99
N PRO A 33 -24.91 0.24 -4.94
CA PRO A 33 -24.46 0.09 -3.56
C PRO A 33 -24.65 -1.33 -3.02
N VAL A 34 -23.86 -1.71 -2.01
CA VAL A 34 -23.99 -2.98 -1.28
C VAL A 34 -25.30 -2.96 -0.46
N ARG A 35 -26.05 -4.07 -0.45
CA ARG A 35 -27.29 -4.17 0.32
C ARG A 35 -27.02 -4.11 1.85
N PRO A 36 -28.01 -3.70 2.66
CA PRO A 36 -27.87 -3.61 4.13
C PRO A 36 -27.49 -4.93 4.82
N ASP A 37 -27.78 -6.06 4.18
CA ASP A 37 -27.44 -7.43 4.62
C ASP A 37 -25.97 -7.81 4.34
N GLY A 38 -25.18 -6.91 3.75
CA GLY A 38 -23.79 -7.16 3.36
C GLY A 38 -23.61 -7.96 2.07
N GLN A 39 -24.71 -8.33 1.39
CA GLN A 39 -24.65 -9.01 0.11
C GLN A 39 -24.53 -8.02 -1.05
N ARG A 40 -23.81 -8.42 -2.11
CA ARG A 40 -23.62 -7.60 -3.31
C ARG A 40 -24.44 -8.20 -4.45
N ASP A 41 -25.21 -7.38 -5.15
CA ASP A 41 -26.15 -7.78 -6.21
C ASP A 41 -25.53 -8.37 -7.50
N TRP A 42 -24.25 -8.74 -7.49
CA TRP A 42 -23.60 -9.45 -8.59
C TRP A 42 -23.53 -10.97 -8.38
N SER A 43 -24.41 -11.54 -7.56
CA SER A 43 -24.62 -12.98 -7.50
C SER A 43 -25.38 -13.54 -8.72
N TYR A 44 -25.29 -12.94 -9.91
CA TYR A 44 -25.58 -13.66 -11.15
C TYR A 44 -24.37 -14.51 -11.51
N GLY A 45 -24.27 -15.68 -10.87
CA GLY A 45 -23.27 -16.70 -11.17
C GLY A 45 -22.65 -17.38 -9.96
N LEU A 46 -22.84 -16.87 -8.73
CA LEU A 46 -22.27 -17.47 -7.53
C LEU A 46 -22.82 -18.88 -7.26
N TYR A 47 -24.10 -19.13 -7.55
CA TYR A 47 -24.71 -20.45 -7.34
C TYR A 47 -24.18 -21.54 -8.28
N GLY A 48 -23.53 -21.19 -9.40
CA GLY A 48 -22.90 -22.18 -10.28
C GLY A 48 -21.50 -22.61 -9.84
N CYS A 49 -20.78 -21.78 -9.08
CA CYS A 49 -19.43 -22.09 -8.58
C CYS A 49 -19.39 -22.51 -7.11
N PHE A 50 -20.23 -21.91 -6.26
CA PHE A 50 -20.21 -22.15 -4.81
C PHE A 50 -21.16 -23.25 -4.36
N GLY A 51 -21.98 -23.81 -5.26
CA GLY A 51 -22.67 -25.08 -5.02
C GLY A 51 -21.68 -26.19 -4.63
N ASP A 52 -20.46 -26.15 -5.18
CA ASP A 52 -19.39 -27.12 -4.94
C ASP A 52 -18.48 -26.80 -3.73
N VAL A 53 -18.62 -25.64 -3.09
CA VAL A 53 -17.72 -25.22 -1.99
C VAL A 53 -18.35 -25.42 -0.60
N ARG A 54 -19.69 -25.54 -0.52
CA ARG A 54 -20.41 -25.63 0.75
C ARG A 54 -20.78 -27.05 1.21
N THR A 55 -20.51 -28.08 0.42
CA THR A 55 -20.72 -29.48 0.84
C THR A 55 -19.43 -30.11 1.34
N SER A 56 -19.00 -29.69 2.52
CA SER A 56 -18.25 -30.59 3.41
C SER A 56 -18.98 -30.68 4.74
N PRO A 57 -20.08 -31.44 4.76
CA PRO A 57 -20.31 -32.36 5.87
C PRO A 57 -20.55 -33.77 5.31
N ASN A 58 -19.84 -34.74 5.88
CA ASN A 58 -20.06 -36.18 5.85
C ASN A 58 -21.21 -36.72 4.97
N HIS A 59 -20.86 -37.71 4.13
CA HIS A 59 -21.72 -38.56 3.29
C HIS A 59 -22.26 -37.95 1.98
N GLY A 60 -21.84 -38.54 0.86
CA GLY A 60 -22.55 -38.40 -0.42
C GLY A 60 -21.62 -38.23 -1.61
N THR A 61 -21.47 -39.30 -2.38
CA THR A 61 -20.72 -39.43 -3.63
C THR A 61 -21.00 -38.34 -4.66
N TRP A 62 -20.14 -37.32 -4.72
CA TRP A 62 -19.83 -36.56 -5.94
C TRP A 62 -18.32 -36.39 -6.02
N LYS A 63 -17.68 -37.04 -6.99
CA LYS A 63 -16.26 -36.81 -7.31
C LYS A 63 -16.13 -35.40 -7.89
N SER A 64 -15.91 -34.40 -7.04
CA SER A 64 -15.50 -33.10 -7.52
C SER A 64 -14.12 -33.26 -8.16
N THR A 65 -14.04 -32.98 -9.46
CA THR A 65 -12.77 -32.89 -10.20
C THR A 65 -11.86 -31.78 -9.68
N TRP A 66 -12.33 -30.97 -8.72
CA TRP A 66 -11.66 -29.82 -8.13
C TRP A 66 -11.25 -29.99 -6.65
N GLY A 67 -11.79 -30.99 -5.93
CA GLY A 67 -11.65 -31.08 -4.46
C GLY A 67 -10.63 -32.08 -3.93
N SER A 68 -9.80 -32.70 -4.77
CA SER A 68 -8.90 -33.79 -4.36
C SER A 68 -7.43 -33.60 -4.74
N LYS A 69 -7.05 -32.47 -5.33
CA LYS A 69 -5.63 -32.20 -5.63
C LYS A 69 -4.95 -31.52 -4.44
N PRO A 70 -3.81 -32.06 -3.95
CA PRO A 70 -3.01 -31.35 -2.96
C PRO A 70 -2.60 -30.00 -3.54
N ILE A 71 -2.73 -28.95 -2.73
CA ILE A 71 -2.32 -27.60 -3.11
C ILE A 71 -0.82 -27.60 -3.44
N PRO A 72 -0.38 -27.00 -4.56
CA PRO A 72 1.03 -26.83 -4.88
C PRO A 72 1.83 -26.22 -3.71
N LEU A 73 3.08 -26.66 -3.53
CA LEU A 73 3.94 -26.20 -2.43
C LEU A 73 4.04 -24.67 -2.34
N SER A 74 4.11 -23.98 -3.47
CA SER A 74 4.16 -22.51 -3.51
C SER A 74 2.93 -21.86 -2.86
N LEU A 75 1.74 -22.40 -3.14
CA LEU A 75 0.49 -21.93 -2.55
C LEU A 75 0.37 -22.31 -1.07
N TYR A 76 0.89 -23.48 -0.68
CA TYR A 76 0.98 -23.85 0.73
C TYR A 76 1.90 -22.90 1.52
N LEU A 77 3.09 -22.62 0.99
CA LEU A 77 4.07 -21.71 1.61
C LEU A 77 3.54 -20.28 1.75
N THR A 78 2.78 -19.79 0.77
CA THR A 78 2.12 -18.48 0.84
C THR A 78 0.74 -18.53 1.50
N ARG A 79 0.41 -19.62 2.21
CA ARG A 79 -0.78 -19.78 3.06
C ARG A 79 -2.12 -19.63 2.32
N TRP A 80 -2.24 -20.19 1.12
CA TRP A 80 -3.52 -20.34 0.44
C TRP A 80 -4.24 -21.59 0.94
N SER A 81 -5.52 -21.44 1.27
CA SER A 81 -6.38 -22.58 1.58
C SER A 81 -7.01 -23.18 0.31
N CYS A 82 -7.55 -24.40 0.40
CA CYS A 82 -8.32 -24.99 -0.70
C CYS A 82 -9.50 -24.10 -1.10
N GLN A 83 -10.12 -23.45 -0.11
CA GLN A 83 -11.23 -22.54 -0.33
C GLN A 83 -10.80 -21.31 -1.12
N ASP A 84 -9.63 -20.75 -0.84
CA ASP A 84 -9.11 -19.60 -1.57
C ASP A 84 -8.70 -19.97 -3.00
N ASP A 85 -8.14 -21.16 -3.19
CA ASP A 85 -7.78 -21.68 -4.51
C ASP A 85 -9.03 -21.93 -5.38
N CYS A 86 -10.11 -22.42 -4.76
CA CYS A 86 -11.40 -22.58 -5.43
C CYS A 86 -12.00 -21.22 -5.82
N LYS A 87 -11.98 -20.22 -4.93
CA LYS A 87 -12.42 -18.85 -5.26
C LYS A 87 -11.65 -18.27 -6.44
N TYR A 88 -10.33 -18.45 -6.45
CA TYR A 88 -9.47 -18.01 -7.55
C TYR A 88 -9.82 -18.70 -8.87
N THR A 89 -9.97 -20.03 -8.85
CA THR A 89 -10.31 -20.81 -10.05
C THR A 89 -11.67 -20.43 -10.59
N CYS A 90 -12.66 -20.26 -9.72
CA CYS A 90 -13.98 -19.79 -10.11
C CYS A 90 -13.93 -18.38 -10.73
N MET A 91 -13.23 -17.45 -10.10
CA MET A 91 -13.03 -16.09 -10.62
C MET A 91 -12.48 -16.10 -12.06
N HIS A 92 -11.46 -16.92 -12.32
CA HIS A 92 -10.88 -17.08 -13.66
C HIS A 92 -11.83 -17.77 -14.64
N SER A 93 -12.60 -18.77 -14.21
CA SER A 93 -13.63 -19.42 -15.05
C SER A 93 -14.73 -18.44 -15.49
N ILE A 94 -15.24 -17.63 -14.56
CA ILE A 94 -16.23 -16.59 -14.86
C ILE A 94 -15.63 -15.53 -15.79
N THR A 95 -14.39 -15.13 -15.54
CA THR A 95 -13.66 -14.17 -16.37
C THR A 95 -13.46 -14.67 -17.79
N ALA A 96 -13.06 -15.94 -17.97
CA ALA A 96 -12.91 -16.56 -19.28
C ALA A 96 -14.23 -16.58 -20.06
N LYS A 97 -15.34 -16.93 -19.39
CA LYS A 97 -16.69 -16.90 -19.99
C LYS A 97 -17.14 -15.48 -20.35
N ALA A 98 -16.79 -14.48 -19.54
CA ALA A 98 -17.10 -13.08 -19.84
C ALA A 98 -16.36 -12.65 -21.11
N ILE A 99 -15.06 -12.90 -21.20
CA ILE A 99 -14.22 -12.58 -22.36
C ILE A 99 -14.76 -13.29 -23.62
N SER A 100 -15.03 -14.60 -23.54
CA SER A 100 -15.53 -15.36 -24.70
C SER A 100 -16.90 -14.91 -25.19
N SER A 101 -17.70 -14.30 -24.30
CA SER A 101 -19.03 -13.79 -24.61
C SER A 101 -19.04 -12.30 -24.94
N GLY A 102 -17.87 -11.66 -25.09
CA GLY A 102 -17.76 -10.21 -25.34
C GLY A 102 -18.29 -9.34 -24.20
N ARG A 103 -18.38 -9.88 -22.97
CA ARG A 103 -18.84 -9.15 -21.79
C ARG A 103 -17.66 -8.50 -21.07
N PRO A 104 -17.88 -7.34 -20.41
CA PRO A 104 -16.84 -6.68 -19.64
C PRO A 104 -16.36 -7.55 -18.47
N VAL A 105 -15.03 -7.58 -18.27
CA VAL A 105 -14.40 -8.19 -17.10
C VAL A 105 -14.79 -7.42 -15.85
N GLN A 106 -15.03 -8.15 -14.76
CA GLN A 106 -15.49 -7.58 -13.49
C GLN A 106 -14.40 -7.63 -12.43
N GLN A 107 -14.52 -6.76 -11.43
CA GLN A 107 -13.76 -6.85 -10.19
C GLN A 107 -14.42 -7.82 -9.22
N TYR A 108 -13.61 -8.58 -8.50
CA TYR A 108 -14.01 -9.53 -7.47
C TYR A 108 -13.41 -9.06 -6.16
N TYR A 109 -14.26 -8.75 -5.18
CA TYR A 109 -13.82 -8.19 -3.89
C TYR A 109 -12.98 -6.90 -4.04
N GLY A 110 -13.26 -6.10 -5.08
CA GLY A 110 -12.51 -4.88 -5.38
C GLY A 110 -11.16 -5.10 -6.08
N LYS A 111 -10.86 -6.35 -6.48
CA LYS A 111 -9.62 -6.70 -7.19
C LYS A 111 -9.89 -7.23 -8.58
N TRP A 112 -8.96 -6.98 -9.48
CA TRP A 112 -8.98 -7.55 -10.82
C TRP A 112 -8.52 -9.02 -10.80
N PRO A 113 -8.98 -9.85 -11.76
CA PRO A 113 -8.64 -11.26 -11.83
C PRO A 113 -7.22 -11.47 -12.37
N PHE A 114 -6.21 -11.05 -11.61
CA PHE A 114 -4.82 -11.25 -11.97
C PHE A 114 -4.42 -12.72 -11.92
N TRP A 115 -3.47 -13.10 -12.79
CA TRP A 115 -2.84 -14.41 -12.72
C TRP A 115 -1.89 -14.45 -11.52
N ARG A 116 -2.09 -15.45 -10.65
CA ARG A 116 -1.14 -15.77 -9.58
C ARG A 116 0.11 -16.42 -10.16
N TYR A 117 1.26 -16.08 -9.59
CA TYR A 117 2.55 -16.71 -9.93
C TYR A 117 3.32 -17.05 -8.66
N ALA A 118 3.81 -18.29 -8.53
CA ALA A 118 4.50 -18.77 -7.33
C ALA A 118 3.78 -18.43 -6.01
N GLY A 119 2.44 -18.40 -6.05
CA GLY A 119 1.57 -18.06 -4.92
C GLY A 119 1.48 -16.57 -4.56
N MET A 120 2.08 -15.69 -5.35
CA MET A 120 1.86 -14.24 -5.27
C MET A 120 0.55 -13.87 -5.96
N GLN A 121 -0.30 -13.12 -5.27
CA GLN A 121 -1.56 -12.60 -5.82
C GLN A 121 -1.34 -11.57 -6.93
N GLU A 122 -0.38 -10.68 -6.74
CA GLU A 122 -0.10 -9.55 -7.64
C GLU A 122 1.41 -9.50 -7.95
N PRO A 123 1.93 -10.38 -8.82
CA PRO A 123 3.38 -10.57 -8.98
C PRO A 123 4.14 -9.31 -9.39
N ALA A 124 3.58 -8.50 -10.28
CA ALA A 124 4.17 -7.23 -10.68
C ALA A 124 4.31 -6.27 -9.49
N SER A 125 3.24 -6.11 -8.69
CA SER A 125 3.28 -5.27 -7.48
C SER A 125 4.35 -5.75 -6.49
N VAL A 126 4.48 -7.07 -6.28
CA VAL A 126 5.54 -7.64 -5.43
C VAL A 126 6.94 -7.26 -5.93
N VAL A 127 7.20 -7.41 -7.24
CA VAL A 127 8.50 -7.05 -7.83
C VAL A 127 8.79 -5.55 -7.67
N PHE A 128 7.82 -4.69 -7.96
CA PHE A 128 8.00 -3.24 -7.79
C PHE A 128 8.23 -2.84 -6.33
N SER A 129 7.56 -3.49 -5.37
CA SER A 129 7.81 -3.26 -3.95
C SER A 129 9.22 -3.69 -3.54
N VAL A 130 9.72 -4.82 -4.03
CA VAL A 130 11.11 -5.27 -3.80
C VAL A 130 12.14 -4.29 -4.39
N PHE A 131 11.89 -3.76 -5.59
CA PHE A 131 12.79 -2.75 -6.17
C PHE A 131 12.79 -1.43 -5.39
N ASN A 132 11.64 -0.99 -4.90
CA ASN A 132 11.57 0.18 -4.02
C ASN A 132 12.31 -0.07 -2.69
N LEU A 133 12.12 -1.24 -2.07
CA LEU A 133 12.88 -1.66 -0.89
C LEU A 133 14.39 -1.56 -1.13
N TRP A 134 14.87 -2.08 -2.26
CA TRP A 134 16.28 -2.01 -2.64
C TRP A 134 16.78 -0.58 -2.85
N ALA A 135 15.97 0.30 -3.46
CA ALA A 135 16.30 1.70 -3.63
C ALA A 135 16.47 2.42 -2.27
N HIS A 136 15.56 2.19 -1.32
CA HIS A 136 15.69 2.74 0.03
C HIS A 136 16.88 2.16 0.79
N TRP A 137 17.19 0.86 0.64
CA TRP A 137 18.40 0.27 1.21
C TRP A 137 19.69 0.89 0.66
N LYS A 138 19.75 1.11 -0.66
CA LYS A 138 20.85 1.83 -1.29
C LYS A 138 20.96 3.26 -0.73
N GLY A 139 19.84 3.98 -0.64
CA GLY A 139 19.77 5.32 -0.04
C GLY A 139 20.30 5.34 1.40
N PHE A 140 19.85 4.40 2.23
CA PHE A 140 20.32 4.23 3.61
C PHE A 140 21.85 4.08 3.68
N LYS A 141 22.44 3.18 2.86
CA LYS A 141 23.89 2.99 2.82
C LYS A 141 24.63 4.24 2.37
N THR A 142 24.11 4.94 1.35
CA THR A 142 24.69 6.18 0.87
C THR A 142 24.70 7.24 1.95
N VAL A 143 23.56 7.47 2.63
CA VAL A 143 23.45 8.44 3.71
C VAL A 143 24.38 8.07 4.88
N LYS A 144 24.39 6.79 5.27
CA LYS A 144 25.21 6.31 6.39
C LYS A 144 26.70 6.56 6.16
N ARG A 145 27.20 6.36 4.93
CA ARG A 145 28.61 6.50 4.56
C ARG A 145 29.02 7.94 4.26
N ARG A 146 28.18 8.69 3.54
CA ARG A 146 28.56 10.00 2.99
C ARG A 146 28.29 11.16 3.93
N LEU A 147 27.28 11.07 4.80
CA LEU A 147 27.00 12.15 5.75
C LEU A 147 27.89 12.00 7.00
N PRO A 148 28.54 13.06 7.47
CA PRO A 148 29.22 13.09 8.77
C PRO A 148 28.28 12.73 9.94
N ASN A 149 28.82 12.16 11.02
CA ASN A 149 28.00 11.70 12.17
C ASN A 149 27.36 12.84 12.96
N ASP A 150 27.96 14.03 12.90
CA ASP A 150 27.50 15.29 13.47
C ASP A 150 26.47 16.01 12.60
N HIS A 151 26.21 15.54 11.37
CA HIS A 151 25.23 16.15 10.48
C HIS A 151 23.82 16.09 11.11
N PRO A 152 23.14 17.24 11.32
CA PRO A 152 21.94 17.32 12.16
C PRO A 152 20.75 16.50 11.64
N MET A 153 20.67 16.30 10.32
CA MET A 153 19.59 15.50 9.69
C MET A 153 19.92 14.01 9.52
N LYS A 154 21.16 13.56 9.75
CA LYS A 154 21.58 12.19 9.39
C LYS A 154 20.71 11.14 10.06
N LYS A 155 20.43 11.30 11.35
CA LYS A 155 19.56 10.37 12.10
C LYS A 155 18.15 10.31 11.51
N LEU A 156 17.55 11.46 11.18
CA LEU A 156 16.21 11.52 10.60
C LEU A 156 16.14 10.84 9.23
N TYR A 157 17.13 11.05 8.37
CA TYR A 157 17.18 10.38 7.06
C TYR A 157 17.35 8.86 7.17
N LEU A 158 18.18 8.40 8.11
CA LEU A 158 18.36 6.96 8.35
C LEU A 158 17.09 6.32 8.91
N VAL A 159 16.40 6.98 9.85
CA VAL A 159 15.10 6.51 10.38
C VAL A 159 14.06 6.45 9.26
N TRP A 160 13.92 7.52 8.46
CA TRP A 160 12.97 7.53 7.34
C TRP A 160 13.25 6.43 6.32
N ALA A 161 14.52 6.18 6.00
CA ALA A 161 14.88 5.08 5.11
C ALA A 161 14.49 3.71 5.70
N VAL A 162 14.66 3.49 7.01
CA VAL A 162 14.22 2.24 7.68
C VAL A 162 12.70 2.11 7.66
N LEU A 163 11.95 3.17 7.97
CA LEU A 163 10.49 3.15 7.92
C LEU A 163 9.97 2.89 6.50
N SER A 164 10.62 3.47 5.49
CA SER A 164 10.29 3.22 4.09
C SER A 164 10.60 1.78 3.67
N MET A 165 11.74 1.22 4.09
CA MET A 165 12.03 -0.20 3.87
C MET A 165 10.97 -1.10 4.50
N ASN A 166 10.52 -0.81 5.73
CA ASN A 166 9.42 -1.53 6.36
C ASN A 166 8.11 -1.44 5.56
N ALA A 167 7.76 -0.25 5.04
CA ALA A 167 6.59 -0.09 4.18
C ALA A 167 6.65 -0.97 2.92
N TRP A 168 7.78 -0.99 2.22
CA TRP A 168 7.92 -1.80 1.02
C TRP A 168 7.97 -3.31 1.29
N ILE A 169 8.46 -3.73 2.47
CA ILE A 169 8.36 -5.12 2.93
C ILE A 169 6.89 -5.51 3.10
N TRP A 170 6.12 -4.71 3.85
CA TRP A 170 4.70 -5.03 4.08
C TRP A 170 3.87 -4.95 2.81
N SER A 171 4.18 -4.03 1.90
CA SER A 171 3.61 -3.99 0.56
C SER A 171 3.89 -5.28 -0.22
N ALA A 172 5.14 -5.75 -0.26
CA ALA A 172 5.48 -7.00 -0.93
C ALA A 172 4.76 -8.21 -0.31
N VAL A 173 4.64 -8.25 1.03
CA VAL A 173 3.91 -9.30 1.76
C VAL A 173 2.42 -9.27 1.44
N PHE A 174 1.79 -8.10 1.45
CA PHE A 174 0.36 -7.92 1.14
C PHE A 174 0.03 -8.32 -0.31
N HIS A 175 0.82 -7.85 -1.28
CA HIS A 175 0.62 -8.21 -2.69
C HIS A 175 0.97 -9.67 -2.99
N THR A 176 1.77 -10.32 -2.15
CA THR A 176 1.94 -11.78 -2.20
C THR A 176 0.70 -12.48 -1.68
N ARG A 177 0.27 -12.12 -0.47
CA ARG A 177 -0.85 -12.74 0.22
C ARG A 177 -1.69 -11.72 0.97
N ASP A 178 -2.88 -11.48 0.43
CA ASP A 178 -3.88 -10.61 1.00
C ASP A 178 -4.61 -11.29 2.16
N LEU A 179 -4.38 -10.79 3.37
CA LEU A 179 -5.03 -11.18 4.62
C LEU A 179 -5.33 -9.91 5.41
N PRO A 180 -6.34 -9.91 6.32
CA PRO A 180 -6.67 -8.73 7.11
C PRO A 180 -5.50 -8.12 7.89
N ILE A 181 -4.53 -8.95 8.29
CA ILE A 181 -3.33 -8.47 9.00
C ILE A 181 -2.28 -7.91 8.04
N THR A 182 -2.04 -8.54 6.89
CA THR A 182 -1.05 -8.05 5.92
C THR A 182 -1.53 -6.76 5.27
N GLU A 183 -2.83 -6.66 5.02
CA GLU A 183 -3.52 -5.44 4.60
C GLU A 183 -3.28 -4.28 5.55
N LYS A 184 -3.61 -4.46 6.84
CA LYS A 184 -3.41 -3.41 7.84
C LYS A 184 -1.95 -2.99 7.94
N LEU A 185 -1.02 -3.94 7.93
CA LEU A 185 0.40 -3.66 8.06
C LEU A 185 0.97 -2.93 6.83
N ASP A 186 0.49 -3.20 5.63
CA ASP A 186 0.84 -2.44 4.43
C ASP A 186 0.38 -0.98 4.56
N TYR A 187 -0.93 -0.77 4.78
CA TYR A 187 -1.50 0.58 4.87
C TYR A 187 -0.93 1.41 6.02
N PHE A 188 -0.75 0.81 7.20
CA PHE A 188 -0.18 1.49 8.36
C PHE A 188 1.28 1.85 8.14
N SER A 189 2.05 0.96 7.50
CA SER A 189 3.46 1.24 7.19
C SER A 189 3.60 2.32 6.11
N ALA A 190 2.74 2.33 5.09
CA ALA A 190 2.70 3.38 4.08
C ALA A 190 2.38 4.76 4.71
N ALA A 191 1.36 4.81 5.59
CA ALA A 191 1.01 6.02 6.33
C ALA A 191 2.16 6.51 7.20
N LEU A 192 2.83 5.62 7.93
CA LEU A 192 4.00 5.96 8.73
C LEU A 192 5.16 6.50 7.88
N ALA A 193 5.41 5.91 6.72
CA ALA A 193 6.47 6.32 5.82
C ALA A 193 6.23 7.73 5.24
N ILE A 194 5.01 8.04 4.77
CA ILE A 194 4.72 9.37 4.21
C ILE A 194 4.61 10.45 5.30
N LEU A 195 4.05 10.11 6.46
CA LEU A 195 3.95 11.05 7.59
C LEU A 195 5.33 11.39 8.15
N SER A 196 6.22 10.39 8.29
CA SER A 196 7.62 10.64 8.65
C SER A 196 8.39 11.39 7.56
N ALA A 197 8.04 11.20 6.28
CA ALA A 197 8.61 11.97 5.18
C ALA A 197 8.27 13.47 5.30
N LEU A 198 7.00 13.76 5.57
CA LEU A 198 6.52 15.10 5.80
C LEU A 198 7.20 15.71 7.03
N TYR A 199 7.31 14.96 8.13
CA TYR A 199 7.98 15.40 9.36
C TYR A 199 9.41 15.88 9.10
N TYR A 200 10.27 15.05 8.48
CA TYR A 200 11.65 15.47 8.24
C TYR A 200 11.74 16.62 7.23
N THR A 201 10.79 16.73 6.30
CA THR A 201 10.72 17.84 5.33
C THR A 201 10.46 19.16 6.05
N PHE A 202 9.50 19.18 7.00
CA PHE A 202 9.29 20.33 7.88
C PHE A 202 10.56 20.67 8.67
N ILE A 203 11.20 19.68 9.31
CA ILE A 203 12.43 19.93 10.08
C ILE A 203 13.55 20.50 9.18
N ARG A 204 13.71 19.98 7.96
CA ARG A 204 14.74 20.40 7.00
C ARG A 204 14.51 21.83 6.53
N LEU A 205 13.32 22.11 6.01
CA LEU A 205 13.02 23.37 5.33
C LEU A 205 12.90 24.56 6.28
N PHE A 206 12.38 24.33 7.49
CA PHE A 206 12.27 25.36 8.53
C PHE A 206 13.48 25.41 9.46
N HIS A 207 14.56 24.66 9.14
CA HIS A 207 15.81 24.63 9.90
C HIS A 207 15.61 24.42 11.40
N LEU A 208 14.64 23.57 11.76
CA LEU A 208 14.25 23.34 13.15
C LEU A 208 15.25 22.48 13.90
N TYR A 209 16.56 22.53 13.59
CA TYR A 209 17.63 21.75 14.20
C TYR A 209 18.79 22.62 14.68
N ARG A 210 19.50 22.13 15.71
CA ARG A 210 20.67 22.83 16.24
C ARG A 210 21.81 22.69 15.23
N LEU A 211 22.29 23.82 14.71
CA LEU A 211 23.51 23.85 13.91
C LEU A 211 24.72 23.61 14.82
N PRO A 212 25.73 22.83 14.40
CA PRO A 212 26.99 22.70 15.13
C PRO A 212 27.59 24.09 15.37
N SER A 213 27.94 24.38 16.62
CA SER A 213 28.62 25.63 17.00
C SER A 213 30.07 25.55 16.49
N GLY A 214 30.29 25.91 15.22
CA GLY A 214 31.58 25.70 14.56
C GLY A 214 31.90 26.62 13.39
N GLY A 215 31.08 27.63 13.11
CA GLY A 215 31.38 28.68 12.13
C GLY A 215 31.15 30.05 12.75
N LYS A 216 32.21 30.69 13.26
CA LYS A 216 32.20 32.14 13.39
C LYS A 216 31.96 32.69 11.99
N LEU A 217 30.95 33.54 11.79
CA LEU A 217 31.04 34.74 10.96
C LEU A 217 29.72 35.56 11.07
N THR A 218 29.92 36.78 11.57
CA THR A 218 29.05 37.97 11.52
C THR A 218 28.02 38.17 12.64
N ASN A 219 28.28 39.26 13.38
CA ASN A 219 27.38 39.96 14.28
C ASN A 219 25.99 40.14 13.65
N SER A 220 24.96 39.56 14.28
CA SER A 220 23.67 40.22 14.55
C SER A 220 22.76 39.25 15.30
N ARG A 221 22.51 39.58 16.58
CA ARG A 221 21.60 38.92 17.52
C ARG A 221 21.98 37.49 17.92
N ALA A 222 22.48 37.39 19.16
CA ALA A 222 22.54 36.15 19.90
C ALA A 222 21.22 35.36 19.72
N PRO A 223 21.26 34.06 19.35
CA PRO A 223 20.07 33.24 19.45
C PRO A 223 19.74 33.15 20.93
N SER A 224 18.61 33.77 21.31
CA SER A 224 18.12 33.71 22.67
C SER A 224 18.07 32.26 23.12
N LEU A 225 18.55 32.01 24.34
CA LEU A 225 18.60 30.71 24.99
C LEU A 225 17.22 30.02 25.07
N ALA A 226 16.13 30.76 24.78
CA ALA A 226 14.75 30.31 24.67
C ALA A 226 14.40 29.59 23.33
N SER A 227 15.25 29.63 22.31
CA SER A 227 14.96 29.09 20.96
C SER A 227 15.45 27.66 20.70
N SER A 228 16.11 27.01 21.67
CA SER A 228 16.99 25.87 21.36
C SER A 228 16.39 24.46 21.44
N LEU A 229 15.18 24.26 22.00
CA LEU A 229 14.63 22.91 22.20
C LEU A 229 13.10 22.76 22.01
N ALA A 230 12.33 23.84 21.89
CA ALA A 230 10.86 23.76 22.05
C ALA A 230 10.05 23.29 20.81
N PRO A 231 10.32 23.67 19.55
CA PRO A 231 9.42 23.30 18.45
C PRO A 231 9.56 21.85 17.99
N LYS A 232 10.72 21.21 18.18
CA LYS A 232 10.97 19.81 17.78
C LYS A 232 10.12 18.76 18.52
N PRO A 233 10.12 18.72 19.87
CA PRO A 233 9.38 17.69 20.60
C PRO A 233 7.88 17.90 20.42
N LEU A 234 7.39 19.14 20.41
CA LEU A 234 5.99 19.43 20.16
C LEU A 234 5.57 18.96 18.76
N LEU A 235 6.35 19.26 17.72
CA LEU A 235 6.06 18.79 16.36
C LEU A 235 6.11 17.26 16.27
N ALA A 236 7.06 16.61 16.93
CA ALA A 236 7.13 15.15 16.99
C ALA A 236 5.90 14.55 17.69
N ILE A 237 5.44 15.16 18.78
CA ILE A 237 4.21 14.76 19.48
C ILE A 237 3.00 14.93 18.57
N VAL A 238 2.87 16.05 17.86
CA VAL A 238 1.77 16.27 16.90
C VAL A 238 1.72 15.16 15.86
N PHE A 239 2.85 14.88 15.20
CA PHE A 239 2.93 13.82 14.19
C PHE A 239 2.67 12.43 14.76
N LEU A 240 3.15 12.15 15.98
CA LEU A 240 2.87 10.90 16.67
C LEU A 240 1.37 10.75 16.98
N LEU A 241 0.73 11.79 17.53
CA LEU A 241 -0.70 11.79 17.82
C LEU A 241 -1.53 11.67 16.55
N THR A 242 -1.13 12.33 15.45
CA THR A 242 -1.76 12.16 14.14
C THR A 242 -1.68 10.71 13.67
N TYR A 243 -0.51 10.07 13.79
CA TYR A 243 -0.35 8.66 13.43
C TYR A 243 -1.22 7.75 14.31
N MET A 244 -1.16 7.94 15.63
CA MET A 244 -1.96 7.14 16.57
C MET A 244 -3.46 7.30 16.30
N GLY A 245 -3.94 8.52 16.08
CA GLY A 245 -5.32 8.79 15.70
C GLY A 245 -5.73 8.09 14.40
N HIS A 246 -4.86 8.11 13.38
CA HIS A 246 -5.07 7.40 12.10
C HIS A 246 -5.23 5.89 12.31
N ILE A 247 -4.33 5.27 13.08
CA ILE A 247 -4.36 3.83 13.39
C ILE A 247 -5.61 3.48 14.20
N THR A 248 -5.92 4.27 15.24
CA THR A 248 -7.10 4.06 16.08
C THR A 248 -8.37 4.14 15.25
N TYR A 249 -8.52 5.14 14.39
CA TYR A 249 -9.68 5.28 13.51
C TYR A 249 -9.86 4.08 12.57
N LEU A 250 -8.79 3.66 11.89
CA LEU A 250 -8.84 2.52 10.96
C LEU A 250 -9.02 1.17 11.64
N THR A 251 -8.78 1.09 12.96
CA THR A 251 -8.91 -0.16 13.73
C THR A 251 -10.22 -0.24 14.52
N SER A 252 -10.84 0.89 14.86
CA SER A 252 -12.05 0.92 15.70
C SER A 252 -13.33 0.52 14.97
N GLY A 253 -13.37 0.70 13.65
CA GLY A 253 -14.52 0.36 12.82
C GLY A 253 -14.64 -1.15 12.53
N PRO A 254 -15.86 -1.63 12.20
CA PRO A 254 -16.08 -3.02 11.78
C PRO A 254 -15.48 -3.33 10.40
N ARG A 255 -15.11 -2.29 9.63
CA ARG A 255 -14.51 -2.39 8.29
C ARG A 255 -13.40 -1.36 8.17
N PHE A 256 -12.38 -1.71 7.38
CA PHE A 256 -11.31 -0.80 7.04
C PHE A 256 -11.80 0.27 6.04
N ASP A 257 -11.61 1.55 6.35
CA ASP A 257 -12.02 2.66 5.48
C ASP A 257 -10.89 3.03 4.50
N TYR A 258 -10.92 2.41 3.32
CA TYR A 258 -9.95 2.68 2.26
C TYR A 258 -10.04 4.10 1.71
N SER A 259 -11.24 4.69 1.69
CA SER A 259 -11.45 6.05 1.17
C SER A 259 -10.75 7.05 2.08
N TYR A 260 -10.99 6.95 3.39
CA TYR A 260 -10.28 7.76 4.38
C TYR A 260 -8.77 7.55 4.29
N ASN A 261 -8.29 6.29 4.30
CA ASN A 261 -6.86 6.01 4.24
C ASN A 261 -6.20 6.60 2.99
N THR A 262 -6.87 6.49 1.84
CA THR A 262 -6.37 7.04 0.57
C THR A 262 -6.31 8.57 0.63
N ILE A 263 -7.37 9.23 1.11
CA ILE A 263 -7.41 10.69 1.26
C ILE A 263 -6.32 11.16 2.23
N PHE A 264 -6.17 10.51 3.38
CA PHE A 264 -5.16 10.83 4.38
C PHE A 264 -3.74 10.80 3.78
N ASN A 265 -3.36 9.69 3.15
CA ASN A 265 -2.04 9.54 2.53
C ASN A 265 -1.84 10.51 1.36
N LEU A 266 -2.87 10.72 0.53
CA LEU A 266 -2.82 11.65 -0.59
C LEU A 266 -2.58 13.08 -0.12
N VAL A 267 -3.30 13.54 0.91
CA VAL A 267 -3.10 14.89 1.48
C VAL A 267 -1.68 15.05 2.01
N LEU A 268 -1.18 14.08 2.80
CA LEU A 268 0.20 14.14 3.32
C LEU A 268 1.24 14.14 2.19
N GLY A 269 1.03 13.32 1.16
CA GLY A 269 1.92 13.24 0.00
C GLY A 269 1.91 14.50 -0.86
N LEU A 270 0.73 15.09 -1.10
CA LEU A 270 0.61 16.36 -1.82
C LEU A 270 1.26 17.51 -1.05
N LEU A 271 1.08 17.58 0.28
CA LEU A 271 1.77 18.55 1.12
C LEU A 271 3.29 18.38 1.08
N HIS A 272 3.78 17.14 1.16
CA HIS A 272 5.20 16.83 1.06
C HIS A 272 5.78 17.31 -0.29
N ASN A 273 5.13 16.95 -1.40
CA ASN A 273 5.56 17.35 -2.73
C ASN A 273 5.46 18.86 -2.97
N LEU A 274 4.42 19.50 -2.43
CA LEU A 274 4.24 20.95 -2.50
C LEU A 274 5.42 21.66 -1.83
N LEU A 275 5.79 21.25 -0.61
CA LEU A 275 6.92 21.85 0.12
C LEU A 275 8.24 21.74 -0.65
N TRP A 276 8.51 20.58 -1.27
CA TRP A 276 9.70 20.38 -2.10
C TRP A 276 9.67 21.17 -3.41
N THR A 277 8.49 21.30 -4.02
CA THR A 277 8.29 22.13 -5.21
C THR A 277 8.54 23.60 -4.88
N LEU A 278 7.97 24.11 -3.79
CA LEU A 278 8.19 25.48 -3.34
C LEU A 278 9.68 25.76 -3.02
N TYR A 279 10.37 24.81 -2.38
CA TYR A 279 11.82 24.93 -2.13
C TYR A 279 12.65 24.97 -3.44
N SER A 280 12.17 24.32 -4.49
CA SER A 280 12.87 24.27 -5.79
C SER A 280 12.68 25.55 -6.61
N LEU A 281 11.62 26.32 -6.36
CA LEU A 281 11.33 27.57 -7.08
C LEU A 281 12.32 28.70 -6.69
N PRO A 282 12.82 29.48 -7.67
CA PRO A 282 13.84 30.51 -7.44
C PRO A 282 13.35 31.72 -6.62
N SER A 283 12.05 31.93 -6.53
CA SER A 283 11.41 33.16 -6.01
C SER A 283 11.01 33.11 -4.53
N ILE A 284 11.10 31.95 -3.85
CA ILE A 284 10.70 31.81 -2.44
C ILE A 284 11.94 31.92 -1.55
N SER A 285 12.32 33.15 -1.20
CA SER A 285 13.52 33.47 -0.42
C SER A 285 13.51 32.82 0.97
N VAL A 286 12.37 32.68 1.63
CA VAL A 286 12.28 32.17 3.02
C VAL A 286 12.78 30.71 3.14
N LEU A 287 12.66 29.89 2.09
CA LEU A 287 13.09 28.48 2.13
C LEU A 287 14.54 28.26 1.66
N ARG A 288 15.12 29.19 0.89
CA ARG A 288 16.47 29.08 0.29
C ARG A 288 17.51 30.02 0.93
N SER A 289 17.09 31.06 1.64
CA SER A 289 17.92 32.18 2.12
C SER A 289 19.05 31.84 3.11
N TYR A 290 19.18 30.58 3.56
CA TYR A 290 20.22 30.18 4.52
C TYR A 290 21.29 29.22 3.97
N GLU A 291 21.12 28.65 2.77
CA GLU A 291 22.09 27.70 2.21
C GLU A 291 23.33 28.40 1.62
N SER A 292 23.20 29.66 1.18
CA SER A 292 24.29 30.47 0.62
C SER A 292 25.30 31.01 1.65
N ARG A 293 25.24 30.56 2.92
CA ARG A 293 26.20 30.95 3.97
C ARG A 293 27.04 29.79 4.51
N VAL A 294 26.87 28.57 3.98
CA VAL A 294 27.53 27.36 4.51
C VAL A 294 28.14 26.49 3.40
N ILE A 295 28.39 27.07 2.22
CA ILE A 295 29.26 26.46 1.19
C ILE A 295 30.51 27.32 1.07
#